data_AF-A0A1G0XHD4-F1
#
_entry.id   AF-A0A1G0XHD4-F1
#
_cell.length_a   1.000
_cell.length_b   1.000
_cell.length_c   1.000
_cell.angle_alpha   90.00
_cell.angle_beta   90.00
_cell.angle_gamma   90.00
#
_symmetry.space_group_name_H-M   'P 1'
#
loop_
_entity.id
_entity.type
_entity.pdbx_description
1 polymer ?
#
loop_
_entity_poly.entity_id
_entity_poly.type
_entity_poly.pdbx_seq_one_letter_code
_entity_poly.pdbx_strand_id
1 'polypeptide(L)'
;MEVHTACFFVDLFFDIQFSENFILRTGYGHYSAHLVDDGVDKLQIKAINYAKDYIPLITAYRMGNPGLWLYGGFRFDTYTIPEKNKRWNLQFGIEGADFLLSENIKLYGAVDFKFKSEASWGSTQSYQIGLKFFESFSNSLRFAYTYRTGLDDRGQFYKAHVKLSTLGLYFDF
;
A
#
# COMPACT_ATOMS: atom_id res chain seq x y z
N MET A 1 21.11 14.17 8.25
CA MET A 1 21.93 13.00 7.90
C MET A 1 21.00 12.03 7.21
N GLU A 2 21.30 11.64 5.97
CA GLU A 2 20.41 10.86 5.12
C GLU A 2 20.96 9.44 5.00
N VAL A 3 20.11 8.44 5.28
CA VAL A 3 20.47 7.03 5.22
C VAL A 3 19.76 6.47 4.01
N HIS A 4 20.53 6.01 3.02
CA HIS A 4 19.99 5.52 1.78
C HIS A 4 19.62 4.05 1.93
N THR A 5 18.34 3.75 1.65
CA THR A 5 17.84 2.38 1.58
C THR A 5 17.63 2.04 0.13
N ALA A 6 18.20 0.94 -0.35
CA ALA A 6 17.91 0.41 -1.67
C ALA A 6 16.72 -0.54 -1.56
N CYS A 7 15.63 -0.21 -2.25
CA CYS A 7 14.41 -1.00 -2.28
C CYS A 7 14.15 -1.46 -3.72
N PHE A 8 13.89 -2.76 -3.89
CA PHE A 8 13.53 -3.38 -5.16
C PHE A 8 12.20 -4.10 -5.03
N PHE A 9 11.33 -3.90 -6.01
CA PHE A 9 9.95 -4.39 -5.97
C PHE A 9 9.51 -4.80 -7.37
N VAL A 10 9.01 -6.03 -7.49
CA VAL A 10 8.47 -6.58 -8.74
C VAL A 10 7.22 -7.37 -8.43
N ASP A 11 6.12 -6.98 -9.07
CA ASP A 11 4.84 -7.65 -8.95
C ASP A 11 4.31 -8.07 -10.31
N LEU A 12 3.74 -9.27 -10.34
CA LEU A 12 2.90 -9.75 -11.43
C LEU A 12 1.51 -10.04 -10.87
N PHE A 13 0.58 -9.10 -11.08
CA PHE A 13 -0.80 -9.22 -10.61
C PHE A 13 -1.77 -9.53 -11.74
N PHE A 14 -2.80 -10.29 -11.37
CA PHE A 14 -3.94 -10.63 -12.20
C PHE A 14 -5.20 -10.18 -11.47
N ASP A 15 -6.02 -9.40 -12.18
CA ASP A 15 -7.35 -8.99 -11.72
C ASP A 15 -8.40 -9.84 -12.42
N ILE A 16 -9.09 -10.66 -11.63
CA ILE A 16 -10.14 -11.56 -12.08
C ILE A 16 -11.47 -10.93 -11.69
N GLN A 17 -12.21 -10.43 -12.70
CA GLN A 17 -13.54 -9.89 -12.49
C GLN A 17 -14.57 -11.03 -12.47
N PHE A 18 -15.20 -11.25 -11.31
CA PHE A 18 -16.25 -12.27 -11.17
C PHE A 18 -17.65 -11.72 -11.49
N SER A 19 -17.86 -10.42 -11.25
CA SER A 19 -19.10 -9.72 -11.56
C SER A 19 -18.82 -8.24 -11.81
N GLU A 20 -19.84 -7.47 -12.22
CA GLU A 20 -19.72 -6.02 -12.45
C GLU A 20 -19.18 -5.26 -11.22
N ASN A 21 -19.45 -5.78 -10.02
CA ASN A 21 -19.10 -5.13 -8.75
C ASN A 21 -18.01 -5.85 -7.98
N PHE A 22 -17.51 -7.01 -8.44
CA PHE A 22 -16.58 -7.81 -7.66
C PHE A 22 -15.34 -8.21 -8.46
N ILE A 23 -14.19 -7.87 -7.90
CA ILE A 23 -12.87 -8.13 -8.47
C ILE A 23 -12.03 -8.87 -7.44
N LEU A 24 -11.29 -9.88 -7.90
CA LEU A 24 -10.25 -10.52 -7.12
C LEU A 24 -8.89 -10.22 -7.74
N ARG A 25 -8.00 -9.64 -6.95
CA ARG A 25 -6.59 -9.48 -7.28
C ARG A 25 -5.78 -10.60 -6.67
N THR A 26 -5.00 -11.28 -7.49
CA THR A 26 -4.00 -12.27 -7.06
C THR A 26 -2.75 -12.20 -7.92
N GLY A 27 -1.74 -13.02 -7.64
CA GLY A 27 -0.50 -13.05 -8.42
C GLY A 27 0.70 -13.43 -7.58
N TYR A 28 1.87 -12.96 -8.00
CA TYR A 28 3.13 -13.17 -7.31
C TYR A 28 3.91 -11.86 -7.23
N GLY A 29 4.52 -11.61 -6.09
CA GLY A 29 5.35 -10.44 -5.88
C GLY A 29 6.66 -10.79 -5.17
N HIS A 30 7.68 -10.00 -5.46
CA HIS A 30 8.97 -10.01 -4.81
C HIS A 30 9.31 -8.61 -4.31
N TYR A 31 9.70 -8.52 -3.05
CA TYR A 31 10.20 -7.30 -2.44
C TYR A 31 11.51 -7.58 -1.73
N SER A 32 12.55 -6.80 -2.03
CA SER A 32 13.81 -6.83 -1.28
C SER A 32 14.28 -5.42 -0.93
N ALA A 33 14.90 -5.30 0.23
CA ALA A 33 15.49 -4.06 0.71
C ALA A 33 16.73 -4.33 1.56
N HIS A 34 17.73 -3.47 1.41
CA HIS A 34 18.93 -3.46 2.23
C HIS A 34 19.43 -2.02 2.43
N LEU A 35 20.17 -1.79 3.51
CA LEU A 35 20.91 -0.55 3.71
C LEU A 35 22.13 -0.54 2.78
N VAL A 36 22.39 0.60 2.15
CA VAL A 36 23.65 0.82 1.42
C VAL A 36 24.75 1.06 2.46
N ASP A 37 25.91 0.41 2.27
CA ASP A 37 26.97 0.17 3.27
C ASP A 37 27.35 1.38 4.15
N ASP A 38 27.29 2.61 3.64
CA ASP A 38 27.65 3.83 4.39
C ASP A 38 26.69 4.21 5.55
N GLY A 39 25.50 3.60 5.60
CA GLY A 39 24.51 3.84 6.66
C GLY A 39 24.68 2.96 7.90
N VAL A 40 25.40 1.85 7.77
CA VAL A 40 25.49 0.77 8.78
C VAL A 40 26.44 1.13 9.91
N ASP A 41 27.60 1.70 9.57
CA ASP A 41 28.63 2.10 10.55
C ASP A 41 28.19 3.30 11.42
N LYS A 42 27.29 4.14 10.91
CA LYS A 42 26.89 5.40 11.57
C LYS A 42 25.65 5.28 12.47
N LEU A 43 24.81 4.26 12.27
CA LEU A 43 23.58 4.06 13.06
C LEU A 43 23.73 3.07 14.22
N GLN A 44 24.85 2.33 14.31
CA GLN A 44 24.99 1.16 15.20
C GLN A 44 23.86 0.12 15.04
N ILE A 45 23.13 0.17 13.92
CA ILE A 45 22.08 -0.79 13.59
C ILE A 45 22.70 -1.83 12.67
N LYS A 46 22.60 -3.11 13.07
CA LYS A 46 23.03 -4.22 12.23
C LYS A 46 22.21 -4.23 10.94
N ALA A 47 22.88 -4.12 9.79
CA ALA A 47 22.26 -4.31 8.48
C ALA A 47 21.55 -5.67 8.45
N ILE A 48 20.28 -5.67 8.03
CA ILE A 48 19.54 -6.91 7.80
C ILE A 48 19.11 -6.92 6.33
N ASN A 49 19.40 -8.04 5.67
CA ASN A 49 18.78 -8.33 4.39
C ASN A 49 17.29 -8.52 4.65
N TYR A 50 16.46 -7.71 4.01
CA TYR A 50 15.01 -7.88 4.05
C TYR A 50 14.57 -8.35 2.68
N ALA A 51 13.92 -9.51 2.61
CA ALA A 51 13.44 -10.06 1.35
C ALA A 51 12.16 -10.84 1.57
N LYS A 52 11.20 -10.68 0.66
CA LYS A 52 9.91 -11.33 0.70
C LYS A 52 9.44 -11.74 -0.68
N ASP A 53 9.06 -12.99 -0.80
CA ASP A 53 8.22 -13.46 -1.89
C ASP A 53 6.81 -13.68 -1.36
N TYR A 54 5.80 -13.33 -2.14
CA TYR A 54 4.44 -13.37 -1.64
C TYR A 54 3.39 -13.56 -2.73
N ILE A 55 2.25 -14.07 -2.27
CA ILE A 55 1.04 -14.26 -3.07
C ILE A 55 -0.09 -13.48 -2.38
N PRO A 56 -0.60 -12.40 -2.99
CA PRO A 56 -1.77 -11.72 -2.49
C PRO A 56 -3.07 -12.41 -2.92
N LEU A 57 -4.08 -12.30 -2.08
CA LEU A 57 -5.47 -12.61 -2.39
C LEU A 57 -6.32 -11.48 -1.82
N ILE A 58 -6.58 -10.46 -2.64
CA ILE A 58 -7.32 -9.26 -2.25
C ILE A 58 -8.60 -9.18 -3.07
N THR A 59 -9.73 -9.09 -2.39
CA THR A 59 -11.03 -8.88 -3.03
C THR A 59 -11.42 -7.42 -2.95
N ALA A 60 -12.07 -6.90 -3.98
CA ALA A 60 -12.62 -5.57 -4.03
C ALA A 60 -14.08 -5.63 -4.47
N TYR A 61 -14.94 -4.89 -3.76
CA TYR A 61 -16.36 -4.77 -4.01
C TYR A 61 -16.73 -3.30 -4.25
N ARG A 62 -17.33 -3.02 -5.40
CA ARG A 62 -17.89 -1.72 -5.75
C ARG A 62 -19.32 -1.64 -5.24
N MET A 63 -19.55 -0.79 -4.24
CA MET A 63 -20.87 -0.39 -3.82
C MET A 63 -21.45 0.64 -4.80
N GLY A 64 -22.77 0.66 -4.94
CA GLY A 64 -23.49 1.65 -5.75
C GLY A 64 -23.28 3.10 -5.28
N ASN A 65 -24.06 4.04 -5.82
CA ASN A 65 -23.95 5.48 -5.53
C ASN A 65 -23.78 5.77 -4.03
N PRO A 66 -22.65 6.37 -3.54
CA PRO A 66 -21.69 7.24 -4.25
C PRO A 66 -20.45 6.56 -4.88
N GLY A 67 -20.51 5.27 -5.20
CA GLY A 67 -19.43 4.58 -5.91
C GLY A 67 -18.24 4.23 -5.00
N LEU A 68 -18.53 3.73 -3.80
CA LEU A 68 -17.49 3.32 -2.84
C LEU A 68 -16.89 1.98 -3.22
N TRP A 69 -15.58 1.86 -3.09
CA TRP A 69 -14.83 0.62 -3.20
C TRP A 69 -14.46 0.15 -1.80
N LEU A 70 -14.93 -1.03 -1.43
CA LEU A 70 -14.46 -1.76 -0.27
C LEU A 70 -13.48 -2.81 -0.76
N TYR A 71 -12.31 -2.92 -0.13
CA TYR A 71 -11.40 -4.02 -0.44
C TYR A 71 -10.86 -4.64 0.83
N GLY A 72 -10.52 -5.92 0.71
CA GLY A 72 -10.05 -6.70 1.84
C GLY A 72 -9.49 -8.03 1.38
N GLY A 73 -8.51 -8.51 2.13
CA GLY A 73 -7.95 -9.82 1.92
C GLY A 73 -6.67 -10.05 2.70
N PHE A 74 -5.89 -11.01 2.21
CA PHE A 74 -4.66 -11.41 2.85
C PHE A 74 -3.55 -11.59 1.82
N ARG A 75 -2.32 -11.51 2.31
CA ARG A 75 -1.12 -11.83 1.56
C ARG A 75 -0.35 -12.88 2.33
N PHE A 76 0.02 -13.95 1.64
CA PHE A 76 0.84 -15.02 2.18
C PHE A 76 2.28 -14.86 1.68
N ASP A 77 3.21 -14.67 2.60
CA ASP A 77 4.63 -14.60 2.29
C ASP A 77 5.21 -16.03 2.18
N THR A 78 5.53 -16.46 0.95
CA THR A 78 6.12 -17.78 0.67
C THR A 78 7.58 -17.85 1.12
N TYR A 79 8.28 -16.72 1.03
CA TYR A 79 9.65 -16.54 1.49
C TYR A 79 9.75 -15.27 2.32
N THR A 80 10.47 -15.34 3.46
CA THR A 80 10.70 -14.18 4.33
C THR A 80 12.10 -14.21 4.92
N ILE A 81 12.79 -13.07 4.84
CA ILE A 81 13.96 -12.75 5.65
C ILE A 81 13.66 -11.41 6.36
N PRO A 82 13.86 -11.30 7.69
CA PRO A 82 14.47 -12.31 8.58
C PRO A 82 13.49 -13.29 9.25
N GLU A 83 12.19 -13.01 9.27
CA GLU A 83 11.20 -13.71 10.11
C GLU A 83 10.55 -14.92 9.38
N LYS A 84 11.18 -16.10 9.40
CA LYS A 84 10.76 -17.30 8.60
C LYS A 84 9.37 -17.88 8.92
N ASN A 85 8.85 -17.66 10.13
CA ASN A 85 7.63 -18.30 10.64
C ASN A 85 6.40 -17.40 10.63
N LYS A 86 6.53 -16.13 10.24
CA LYS A 86 5.47 -15.13 10.30
C LYS A 86 5.16 -14.66 8.87
N ARG A 87 4.14 -15.26 8.27
CA ARG A 87 3.89 -15.19 6.82
C ARG A 87 2.59 -14.51 6.41
N TRP A 88 1.72 -14.21 7.38
CA TRP A 88 0.41 -13.65 7.10
C TRP A 88 0.43 -12.14 7.20
N ASN A 89 -0.18 -11.49 6.22
CA ASN A 89 -0.50 -10.07 6.26
C ASN A 89 -1.97 -9.91 5.91
N LEU A 90 -2.69 -9.11 6.68
CA LEU A 90 -4.08 -8.76 6.43
C LEU A 90 -4.14 -7.32 5.93
N GLN A 91 -4.97 -7.05 4.94
CA GLN A 91 -5.18 -5.71 4.43
C GLN A 91 -6.67 -5.51 4.16
N PHE A 92 -7.17 -4.34 4.54
CA PHE A 92 -8.50 -3.90 4.15
C PHE A 92 -8.57 -2.38 4.09
N GLY A 93 -9.49 -1.88 3.29
CA GLY A 93 -9.66 -0.46 3.13
C GLY A 93 -10.94 -0.10 2.41
N ILE A 94 -11.18 1.20 2.36
CA ILE A 94 -12.28 1.82 1.65
C ILE A 94 -11.72 2.99 0.83
N GLU A 95 -12.17 3.13 -0.40
CA GLU A 95 -11.87 4.27 -1.27
C GLU A 95 -13.16 4.76 -1.92
N GLY A 96 -13.29 6.06 -2.12
CA GLY A 96 -14.34 6.64 -2.95
C GLY A 96 -14.82 7.96 -2.37
N ALA A 97 -16.13 8.13 -2.29
CA ALA A 97 -16.78 9.38 -1.92
C ALA A 97 -16.49 10.49 -2.93
N ASP A 98 -16.70 10.20 -4.22
CA ASP A 98 -16.56 11.08 -5.39
C ASP A 98 -17.57 12.25 -5.37
N PHE A 99 -17.52 13.05 -4.30
CA PHE A 99 -18.44 14.15 -4.08
C PHE A 99 -18.15 15.27 -5.07
N LEU A 100 -19.16 15.60 -5.88
CA LEU A 100 -19.05 16.64 -6.89
C LEU A 100 -18.92 18.01 -6.23
N LEU A 101 -17.76 18.65 -6.39
CA LEU A 101 -17.53 20.04 -5.99
C LEU A 101 -17.84 21.01 -7.13
N SER A 102 -17.56 20.59 -8.36
CA SER A 102 -17.83 21.30 -9.62
C SER A 102 -17.90 20.28 -10.76
N GLU A 103 -18.36 20.69 -11.95
CA GLU A 103 -18.53 19.81 -13.13
C GLU A 103 -17.29 18.96 -13.44
N ASN A 104 -16.09 19.49 -13.18
CA ASN A 104 -14.81 18.84 -13.47
C ASN A 104 -13.98 18.50 -12.22
N ILE A 105 -14.52 18.68 -11.02
CA ILE A 105 -13.79 18.51 -9.76
C ILE A 105 -14.60 17.65 -8.80
N LYS A 106 -14.02 16.54 -8.37
CA LYS A 106 -14.59 15.67 -7.34
C LYS A 106 -13.66 15.56 -6.15
N LEU A 107 -14.22 15.63 -4.95
CA LEU A 107 -13.51 15.25 -3.73
C LEU A 107 -13.50 13.72 -3.66
N TYR A 108 -12.43 13.12 -3.14
CA TYR A 108 -12.41 11.71 -2.78
C TYR A 108 -11.62 11.49 -1.49
N GLY A 109 -11.90 10.35 -0.84
CA GLY A 109 -11.17 9.91 0.34
C GLY A 109 -10.88 8.42 0.28
N ALA A 110 -9.81 8.01 0.94
CA ALA A 110 -9.46 6.60 1.11
C ALA A 110 -8.86 6.35 2.49
N VAL A 111 -9.14 5.17 3.03
CA VAL A 111 -8.52 4.66 4.26
C VAL A 111 -8.06 3.24 4.03
N ASP A 112 -6.83 2.94 4.42
CA ASP A 112 -6.20 1.61 4.29
C ASP A 112 -5.60 1.20 5.63
N PHE A 113 -5.82 -0.07 5.98
CA PHE A 113 -5.25 -0.71 7.15
C PHE A 113 -4.54 -1.99 6.74
N LYS A 114 -3.30 -2.14 7.20
CA LYS A 114 -2.49 -3.34 7.02
C LYS A 114 -2.03 -3.86 8.36
N PHE A 115 -2.11 -5.17 8.56
CA PHE A 115 -1.62 -5.85 9.77
C PHE A 115 -0.64 -6.93 9.35
N LYS A 116 0.52 -6.98 10.00
CA LYS A 116 1.58 -7.91 9.62
C LYS A 116 1.91 -8.84 10.76
N SER A 117 1.83 -10.15 10.53
CA SER A 117 2.22 -11.15 11.53
C SER A 117 3.69 -10.99 11.95
N GLU A 118 4.58 -10.61 11.02
CA GLU A 118 6.03 -10.40 11.27
C GLU A 118 6.30 -9.41 12.42
N ALA A 119 5.43 -8.41 12.54
CA ALA A 119 5.50 -7.38 13.56
C ALA A 119 4.45 -7.59 14.66
N SER A 120 4.14 -8.86 14.96
CA SER A 120 3.19 -9.26 16.02
C SER A 120 1.80 -8.65 15.82
N TRP A 121 1.34 -8.63 14.58
CA TRP A 121 0.06 -8.03 14.16
C TRP A 121 -0.04 -6.53 14.39
N GLY A 122 1.10 -5.83 14.47
CA GLY A 122 1.10 -4.37 14.43
C GLY A 122 0.55 -3.84 13.10
N SER A 123 -0.02 -2.63 13.16
CA SER A 123 -0.75 -2.03 12.05
C SER A 123 0.01 -0.91 11.36
N THR A 124 -0.20 -0.78 10.06
CA THR A 124 0.09 0.43 9.28
C THR A 124 -1.24 0.98 8.77
N GLN A 125 -1.44 2.28 8.94
CA GLN A 125 -2.69 2.98 8.66
C GLN A 125 -2.39 4.11 7.68
N SER A 126 -3.22 4.24 6.65
CA SER A 126 -3.09 5.29 5.64
C SER A 126 -4.42 5.98 5.48
N TYR A 127 -4.42 7.31 5.59
CA TYR A 127 -5.58 8.17 5.43
C TYR A 127 -5.29 9.15 4.31
N GLN A 128 -6.10 9.10 3.25
CA GLN A 128 -5.93 9.92 2.07
C GLN A 128 -7.19 10.73 1.81
N ILE A 129 -7.00 11.99 1.43
CA ILE A 129 -8.05 12.87 0.93
C ILE A 129 -7.49 13.65 -0.26
N GLY A 130 -8.29 13.84 -1.29
CA GLY A 130 -7.82 14.48 -2.50
C GLY A 130 -8.91 14.98 -3.42
N LEU A 131 -8.47 15.65 -4.48
CA LEU A 131 -9.30 16.14 -5.55
C LEU A 131 -8.97 15.36 -6.82
N LYS A 132 -10.01 14.89 -7.51
CA LYS A 132 -9.93 14.35 -8.87
C LYS A 132 -10.38 15.42 -9.85
N PHE A 133 -9.59 15.63 -10.89
CA PHE A 133 -9.86 16.59 -11.95
C PHE A 133 -10.06 15.86 -13.28
N PHE A 134 -10.92 16.44 -14.12
CA PHE A 134 -11.08 16.07 -15.53
C PHE A 134 -11.46 14.61 -15.77
N GLU A 135 -12.41 14.07 -15.00
CA GLU A 135 -12.89 12.69 -15.17
C GLU A 135 -13.74 12.57 -16.46
N SER A 136 -13.07 12.65 -17.61
CA SER A 136 -13.65 12.48 -18.93
C SER A 136 -13.11 11.20 -19.55
N PHE A 137 -13.95 10.16 -19.52
CA PHE A 137 -13.94 8.90 -20.28
C PHE A 137 -12.66 8.04 -20.36
N SER A 138 -11.51 8.44 -19.83
CA SER A 138 -10.33 7.56 -19.72
C SER A 138 -9.24 8.05 -18.78
N ASN A 139 -9.08 9.36 -18.60
CA ASN A 139 -7.97 9.88 -17.81
C ASN A 139 -8.48 10.73 -16.65
N SER A 140 -7.83 10.63 -15.49
CA SER A 140 -8.03 11.58 -14.39
C SER A 140 -6.71 12.02 -13.78
N LEU A 141 -6.67 13.29 -13.40
CA LEU A 141 -5.58 13.84 -12.60
C LEU A 141 -6.03 13.87 -11.15
N ARG A 142 -5.27 13.26 -10.23
CA ARG A 142 -5.56 13.31 -8.80
C ARG A 142 -4.48 14.05 -8.05
N PHE A 143 -4.90 14.99 -7.20
CA PHE A 143 -4.04 15.59 -6.19
C PHE A 143 -4.49 15.10 -4.81
N ALA A 144 -3.57 14.55 -4.03
CA ALA A 144 -3.92 13.93 -2.75
C ALA A 144 -2.96 14.31 -1.63
N TYR A 145 -3.52 14.55 -0.46
CA TYR A 145 -2.79 14.52 0.80
C TYR A 145 -2.96 13.13 1.44
N THR A 146 -1.85 12.51 1.82
CA THR A 146 -1.86 11.21 2.52
C THR A 146 -1.11 11.31 3.83
N TYR A 147 -1.78 10.96 4.92
CA TYR A 147 -1.19 10.76 6.23
C TYR A 147 -1.05 9.26 6.51
N ARG A 148 0.17 8.79 6.73
CA ARG A 148 0.48 7.41 7.10
C ARG A 148 1.05 7.35 8.51
N THR A 149 0.57 6.41 9.31
CA THR A 149 1.04 6.17 10.68
C THR A 149 1.09 4.69 11.01
N GLY A 150 1.89 4.32 11.99
CA GLY A 150 2.04 2.94 12.46
C GLY A 150 3.38 2.37 12.04
N LEU A 151 3.44 1.07 11.78
CA LEU A 151 4.69 0.41 11.41
C LEU A 151 5.18 0.83 10.03
N ASP A 152 6.51 0.93 9.87
CA ASP A 152 7.12 1.21 8.58
C ASP A 152 6.88 0.05 7.61
N ASP A 153 6.41 0.39 6.41
CA ASP A 153 6.26 -0.58 5.33
C ASP A 153 7.59 -0.91 4.64
N ARG A 154 8.66 -0.15 4.94
CA ARG A 154 9.94 -0.22 4.25
C ARG A 154 10.92 -1.13 4.99
N GLY A 155 11.12 -2.32 4.42
CA GLY A 155 12.33 -3.11 4.54
C GLY A 155 12.85 -3.32 5.96
N GLN A 156 14.11 -2.96 6.16
CA GLN A 156 14.83 -3.13 7.43
C GLN A 156 14.17 -2.43 8.63
N PHE A 157 13.31 -1.43 8.41
CA PHE A 157 12.62 -0.71 9.48
C PHE A 157 11.22 -1.24 9.78
N TYR A 158 10.87 -2.46 9.35
CA TYR A 158 9.52 -3.05 9.49
C TYR A 158 8.93 -3.10 10.92
N LYS A 159 9.74 -2.88 11.96
CA LYS A 159 9.29 -2.76 13.38
C LYS A 159 9.26 -1.31 13.90
N ALA A 160 9.83 -0.36 13.16
CA ALA A 160 9.85 1.04 13.54
C ALA A 160 8.48 1.68 13.32
N HIS A 161 8.13 2.64 14.18
CA HIS A 161 6.94 3.44 13.99
C HIS A 161 7.27 4.71 13.23
N VAL A 162 6.44 5.04 12.24
CA VAL A 162 6.59 6.23 11.42
C VAL A 162 5.29 7.03 11.42
N LYS A 163 5.45 8.34 11.25
CA LYS A 163 4.37 9.28 10.91
C LYS A 163 4.84 10.06 9.71
N LEU A 164 4.11 9.98 8.61
CA LEU A 164 4.50 10.56 7.35
C LEU A 164 3.31 11.27 6.71
N SER A 165 3.51 12.52 6.32
CA SER A 165 2.57 13.29 5.52
C SER A 165 3.15 13.46 4.12
N THR A 166 2.38 13.13 3.09
CA THR A 166 2.80 13.23 1.70
C THR A 166 1.77 13.98 0.87
N LEU A 167 2.25 14.71 -0.13
CA LEU A 167 1.45 15.26 -1.21
C LEU A 167 1.79 14.50 -2.48
N GLY A 168 0.77 14.04 -3.19
CA GLY A 168 0.92 13.23 -4.40
C GLY A 168 0.12 13.80 -5.56
N LEU A 169 0.69 13.68 -6.75
CA LEU A 169 0.03 13.92 -8.03
C LEU A 169 0.00 12.58 -8.79
N TYR A 170 -1.19 12.13 -9.19
CA TYR A 170 -1.40 10.84 -9.87
C TYR A 170 -2.09 11.06 -11.20
N PHE A 171 -1.66 10.33 -12.21
CA PHE A 171 -2.30 10.27 -13.52
C PHE A 171 -2.90 8.87 -13.66
N ASP A 172 -4.22 8.79 -13.71
CA ASP A 172 -4.94 7.56 -13.98
C ASP A 172 -5.26 7.50 -15.48
N PHE A 173 -5.05 6.33 -16.09
CA PHE A 173 -5.19 6.04 -17.52
C PHE A 173 -6.18 4.89 -17.75
#